data_AF-A0A239NDD1-F1
#
_entry.id   AF-A0A239NDD1-F1
#
_cell.length_a   1.000
_cell.length_b   1.000
_cell.length_c   1.000
_cell.angle_alpha   90.00
_cell.angle_beta   90.00
_cell.angle_gamma   90.00
#
_symmetry.space_group_name_H-M   'P 1'
#
loop_
_entity.id
_entity.type
_entity.pdbx_description
1 polymer ?
#
loop_
_entity_poly.entity_id
_entity_poly.type
_entity_poly.pdbx_seq_one_letter_code
_entity_poly.pdbx_strand_id
1 'polypeptide(L)'
;MAGLADVPARLNSLLADIAETVCSRFQGKITYASGTWERVDWATFDIVSADAYGDASDAFRQGLREYLRHGKPLAATEFGCCTYRGAAERGGTGWVGVVDHDADPPRINGDYVRDEEEQAVYLREMLAVFDEEGVDTAFWFTFAGYEDPHHADPRFDLDMASYGVCALMPDGGVAPKRSFHAMAEAYHTATPVLLVQGEDACTDVAERRT
;
A
#
# COMPACT_ATOMS: atom_id res chain seq x y z
N MET A 1 -22.32 -20.37 -11.48
CA MET A 1 -21.27 -19.34 -11.31
C MET A 1 -21.78 -17.91 -11.55
N ALA A 2 -23.05 -17.59 -11.22
CA ALA A 2 -23.60 -16.23 -11.39
C ALA A 2 -23.14 -15.25 -10.29
N GLY A 3 -22.85 -15.74 -9.08
CA GLY A 3 -22.56 -14.87 -7.93
C GLY A 3 -21.27 -14.06 -7.97
N LEU A 4 -20.28 -14.43 -8.80
CA LEU A 4 -19.02 -13.67 -8.95
C LEU A 4 -19.12 -12.53 -9.97
N ALA A 5 -19.99 -12.67 -10.99
CA ALA A 5 -20.16 -11.63 -12.01
C ALA A 5 -20.81 -10.36 -11.44
N ASP A 6 -21.64 -10.51 -10.41
CA ASP A 6 -22.34 -9.40 -9.75
C ASP A 6 -21.52 -8.74 -8.64
N VAL A 7 -20.35 -9.29 -8.28
CA VAL A 7 -19.51 -8.76 -7.19
C VAL A 7 -19.11 -7.30 -7.44
N PRO A 8 -18.60 -6.91 -8.62
CA PRO A 8 -18.28 -5.51 -8.89
C PRO A 8 -19.47 -4.57 -8.71
N ALA A 9 -20.65 -4.94 -9.22
CA ALA A 9 -21.85 -4.10 -9.12
C ALA A 9 -22.31 -3.91 -7.66
N ARG A 10 -22.27 -5.00 -6.87
CA ARG A 10 -22.62 -4.95 -5.44
C ARG A 10 -21.61 -4.15 -4.63
N LEU A 11 -20.32 -4.33 -4.90
CA LEU A 11 -19.26 -3.53 -4.28
C LEU A 11 -19.46 -2.05 -4.58
N ASN A 12 -19.63 -1.67 -5.85
CA ASN A 12 -19.78 -0.27 -6.24
C ASN A 12 -21.06 0.38 -5.68
N SER A 13 -22.17 -0.36 -5.58
CA SER A 13 -23.37 0.12 -4.90
C SER A 13 -23.10 0.40 -3.42
N LEU A 14 -22.40 -0.50 -2.73
CA LEU A 14 -22.04 -0.31 -1.32
C LEU A 14 -21.07 0.87 -1.14
N LEU A 15 -20.05 0.99 -2.00
CA LEU A 15 -19.08 2.08 -1.95
C LEU A 15 -19.73 3.44 -2.20
N ALA A 16 -20.71 3.52 -3.10
CA ALA A 16 -21.48 4.75 -3.31
C ALA A 16 -22.27 5.16 -2.05
N ASP A 17 -22.94 4.22 -1.38
CA ASP A 17 -23.67 4.49 -0.13
C ASP A 17 -22.73 4.94 1.01
N ILE A 18 -21.55 4.31 1.09
CA ILE A 18 -20.50 4.70 2.04
C ILE A 18 -20.00 6.11 1.74
N ALA A 19 -19.68 6.41 0.47
CA ALA A 19 -19.20 7.72 0.04
C ALA A 19 -20.24 8.82 0.34
N GLU A 20 -21.53 8.61 0.04
CA GLU A 20 -22.61 9.56 0.39
C GLU A 20 -22.65 9.82 1.90
N THR A 21 -22.57 8.74 2.69
CA THR A 21 -22.58 8.84 4.16
C THR A 21 -21.37 9.61 4.69
N VAL A 22 -20.17 9.35 4.17
CA VAL A 22 -18.93 10.04 4.57
C VAL A 22 -18.99 11.51 4.17
N CYS A 23 -19.38 11.81 2.94
CA CYS A 23 -19.50 13.17 2.42
C CYS A 23 -20.50 14.03 3.20
N SER A 24 -21.51 13.44 3.85
CA SER A 24 -22.44 14.18 4.72
C SER A 24 -21.79 14.72 6.01
N ARG A 25 -20.58 14.24 6.37
CA ARG A 25 -19.90 14.57 7.64
C ARG A 25 -18.47 15.05 7.47
N PHE A 26 -17.82 14.65 6.39
CA PHE A 26 -16.44 14.97 6.07
C PHE A 26 -16.41 15.82 4.79
N GLN A 27 -15.61 16.87 4.80
CA GLN A 27 -15.53 17.85 3.69
C GLN A 27 -14.14 17.85 3.04
N GLY A 28 -13.31 16.85 3.34
CA GLY A 28 -12.05 16.64 2.65
C GLY A 28 -12.19 15.62 1.53
N LYS A 29 -11.12 15.46 0.75
CA LYS A 29 -11.03 14.48 -0.31
C LYS A 29 -11.16 13.05 0.22
N ILE A 30 -11.91 12.22 -0.48
CA ILE A 30 -12.11 10.81 -0.16
C ILE A 30 -11.59 9.89 -1.25
N THR A 31 -11.20 8.68 -0.84
CA THR A 31 -10.75 7.60 -1.72
C THR A 31 -11.09 6.24 -1.11
N TYR A 32 -10.72 5.16 -1.79
CA TYR A 32 -10.91 3.79 -1.36
C TYR A 32 -9.66 2.97 -1.69
N ALA A 33 -8.95 2.48 -0.67
CA ALA A 33 -7.78 1.60 -0.86
C ALA A 33 -8.25 0.29 -1.50
N SER A 34 -7.94 0.11 -2.80
CA SER A 34 -8.45 -0.99 -3.61
C SER A 34 -7.35 -2.01 -3.89
N GLY A 35 -7.71 -3.30 -3.80
CA GLY A 35 -6.86 -4.33 -4.40
C GLY A 35 -6.83 -4.17 -5.92
N THR A 36 -5.69 -4.45 -6.56
CA THR A 36 -5.55 -4.31 -8.03
C THR A 36 -6.49 -5.19 -8.85
N TRP A 37 -7.14 -6.18 -8.22
CA TRP A 37 -8.15 -7.06 -8.81
C TRP A 37 -9.58 -6.53 -8.71
N GLU A 38 -9.82 -5.48 -7.92
CA GLU A 38 -11.14 -4.89 -7.71
C GLU A 38 -11.52 -3.95 -8.87
N ARG A 39 -12.79 -4.00 -9.28
CA ARG A 39 -13.33 -3.12 -10.33
C ARG A 39 -14.18 -2.03 -9.69
N VAL A 40 -13.50 -0.99 -9.22
CA VAL A 40 -14.12 0.15 -8.53
C VAL A 40 -14.65 1.18 -9.53
N ASP A 41 -15.85 1.69 -9.27
CA ASP A 41 -16.35 2.91 -9.90
C ASP A 41 -15.81 4.13 -9.15
N TRP A 42 -14.83 4.79 -9.76
CA TRP A 42 -14.17 5.95 -9.18
C TRP A 42 -14.97 7.24 -9.26
N ALA A 43 -16.16 7.25 -9.88
CA ALA A 43 -16.95 8.47 -10.08
C ALA A 43 -17.20 9.25 -8.77
N THR A 44 -17.46 8.54 -7.66
CA THR A 44 -17.82 9.11 -6.34
C THR A 44 -16.63 9.46 -5.45
N PHE A 45 -15.39 9.27 -5.91
CA PHE A 45 -14.17 9.52 -5.13
C PHE A 45 -13.31 10.63 -5.74
N ASP A 46 -12.55 11.36 -4.93
CA ASP A 46 -11.67 12.45 -5.40
C ASP A 46 -10.35 11.94 -5.99
N ILE A 47 -9.88 10.83 -5.42
CA ILE A 47 -8.58 10.23 -5.69
C ILE A 47 -8.82 8.78 -6.08
N VAL A 48 -8.12 8.33 -7.10
CA VAL A 48 -8.06 6.93 -7.49
C VAL A 48 -6.94 6.27 -6.70
N SER A 49 -7.13 5.06 -6.19
CA SER A 49 -6.08 4.40 -5.41
C SER A 49 -5.99 2.90 -5.59
N ALA A 50 -4.79 2.38 -5.37
CA ALA A 50 -4.51 0.96 -5.40
C ALA A 50 -3.48 0.55 -4.34
N ASP A 51 -3.65 -0.65 -3.80
CA ASP A 51 -2.62 -1.38 -3.07
C ASP A 51 -1.64 -1.93 -4.10
N ALA A 52 -0.72 -1.06 -4.50
CA ALA A 52 0.16 -1.11 -5.65
C ALA A 52 1.41 -1.98 -5.38
N TYR A 53 1.21 -3.19 -4.86
CA TYR A 53 2.24 -4.21 -4.77
C TYR A 53 2.57 -4.75 -6.16
N GLY A 54 3.67 -4.30 -6.73
CA GLY A 54 4.10 -4.69 -8.07
C GLY A 54 5.60 -4.70 -8.24
N ASP A 55 6.04 -4.50 -9.48
CA ASP A 55 7.44 -4.51 -9.88
C ASP A 55 7.70 -3.48 -10.99
N ALA A 56 8.93 -3.42 -11.49
CA ALA A 56 9.30 -2.49 -12.56
C ALA A 56 8.84 -2.93 -13.97
N SER A 57 8.01 -3.98 -14.09
CA SER A 57 7.60 -4.53 -15.38
C SER A 57 6.67 -3.60 -16.16
N ASP A 58 6.67 -3.74 -17.48
CA ASP A 58 5.73 -3.04 -18.37
C ASP A 58 4.26 -3.39 -18.05
N ALA A 59 4.00 -4.60 -17.56
CA ALA A 59 2.65 -5.03 -17.19
C ALA A 59 2.13 -4.25 -15.99
N PHE A 60 2.96 -4.07 -14.96
CA PHE A 60 2.59 -3.27 -13.78
C PHE A 60 2.40 -1.79 -14.15
N ARG A 61 3.33 -1.22 -14.92
CA ARG A 61 3.24 0.15 -15.45
C ARG A 61 1.97 0.36 -16.27
N GLN A 62 1.61 -0.59 -17.13
CA GLN A 62 0.35 -0.53 -17.86
C GLN A 62 -0.86 -0.53 -16.93
N GLY A 63 -0.83 -1.32 -15.85
CA GLY A 63 -1.86 -1.30 -14.82
C GLY A 63 -2.05 0.07 -14.19
N LEU A 64 -0.97 0.74 -13.80
CA LEU A 64 -1.01 2.11 -13.27
C LEU A 64 -1.65 3.10 -14.27
N ARG A 65 -1.29 2.99 -15.56
CA ARG A 65 -1.88 3.82 -16.62
C ARG A 65 -3.39 3.62 -16.77
N GLU A 66 -3.92 2.42 -16.51
CA GLU A 66 -5.36 2.18 -16.52
C GLU A 66 -6.07 2.97 -15.43
N TYR A 67 -5.50 3.04 -14.22
CA TYR A 67 -6.04 3.86 -13.14
C TYR A 67 -6.00 5.36 -13.48
N LEU A 68 -4.93 5.84 -14.11
CA LEU A 68 -4.80 7.24 -14.52
C LEU A 68 -5.82 7.69 -15.58
N ARG A 69 -6.42 6.76 -16.34
CA ARG A 69 -7.47 7.09 -17.34
C ARG A 69 -8.74 7.67 -16.73
N HIS A 70 -8.94 7.53 -15.42
CA HIS A 70 -10.05 8.17 -14.71
C HIS A 70 -9.89 9.69 -14.59
N GLY A 71 -8.74 10.26 -14.95
CA GLY A 71 -8.51 11.71 -14.96
C GLY A 71 -8.44 12.34 -13.57
N LYS A 72 -8.19 11.52 -12.54
CA LYS A 72 -8.06 11.91 -11.13
C LYS A 72 -6.66 11.58 -10.63
N PRO A 73 -6.15 12.25 -9.58
CA PRO A 73 -4.89 11.88 -8.95
C PRO A 73 -4.89 10.40 -8.54
N LEU A 74 -3.77 9.72 -8.74
CA LEU A 74 -3.58 8.32 -8.37
C LEU A 74 -2.71 8.23 -7.12
N ALA A 75 -3.20 7.55 -6.08
CA ALA A 75 -2.43 7.22 -4.89
C ALA A 75 -2.13 5.71 -4.82
N ALA A 76 -0.86 5.35 -4.65
CA ALA A 76 -0.49 4.01 -4.20
C ALA A 76 -0.71 3.93 -2.67
N THR A 77 -1.87 3.41 -2.25
CA THR A 77 -2.28 3.36 -0.84
C THR A 77 -1.47 2.35 -0.02
N GLU A 78 -0.96 1.33 -0.67
CA GLU A 78 -0.01 0.39 -0.11
C GLU A 78 1.03 -0.01 -1.15
N PHE A 79 2.29 -0.08 -0.76
CA PHE A 79 3.32 -0.85 -1.45
C PHE A 79 4.40 -1.22 -0.43
N GLY A 80 5.24 -2.20 -0.77
CA GLY A 80 6.37 -2.61 0.06
C GLY A 80 6.65 -4.10 -0.04
N CYS A 81 7.62 -4.57 0.73
CA CYS A 81 7.92 -5.99 0.86
C CYS A 81 8.43 -6.30 2.27
N CYS A 82 8.44 -7.58 2.64
CA CYS A 82 8.96 -8.03 3.93
C CYS A 82 10.49 -7.95 4.01
N THR A 83 11.08 -8.18 5.20
CA THR A 83 12.53 -7.99 5.46
C THR A 83 13.35 -9.28 5.30
N TYR A 84 13.14 -10.05 4.23
CA TYR A 84 13.94 -11.25 3.94
C TYR A 84 14.24 -11.38 2.44
N ARG A 85 15.25 -12.19 2.10
CA ARG A 85 15.65 -12.42 0.71
C ARG A 85 14.54 -13.06 -0.14
N GLY A 86 14.15 -12.42 -1.23
CA GLY A 86 13.07 -12.83 -2.12
C GLY A 86 11.68 -12.32 -1.70
N ALA A 87 11.59 -11.46 -0.68
CA ALA A 87 10.34 -10.86 -0.25
C ALA A 87 9.77 -9.89 -1.30
N ALA A 88 10.62 -9.19 -2.06
CA ALA A 88 10.18 -8.24 -3.08
C ALA A 88 9.33 -8.92 -4.17
N GLU A 89 9.75 -10.10 -4.65
CA GLU A 89 9.00 -10.89 -5.64
C GLU A 89 7.63 -11.34 -5.12
N ARG A 90 7.48 -11.47 -3.80
CA ARG A 90 6.22 -11.89 -3.16
C ARG A 90 5.25 -10.73 -2.89
N GLY A 91 5.69 -9.48 -3.04
CA GLY A 91 4.86 -8.27 -2.91
C GLY A 91 3.98 -8.27 -1.65
N GLY A 92 2.69 -7.98 -1.83
CA GLY A 92 1.68 -7.92 -0.74
C GLY A 92 1.40 -9.26 -0.05
N THR A 93 1.95 -10.36 -0.54
CA THR A 93 1.84 -11.71 0.05
C THR A 93 3.14 -12.20 0.68
N GLY A 94 4.13 -11.33 0.82
CA GLY A 94 5.43 -11.60 1.43
C GLY A 94 5.35 -12.18 2.84
N TRP A 95 4.35 -11.83 3.63
CA TRP A 95 4.19 -12.32 5.01
C TRP A 95 3.63 -13.75 5.10
N VAL A 96 2.93 -14.22 4.05
CA VAL A 96 2.14 -15.45 4.09
C VAL A 96 3.02 -16.67 4.37
N GLY A 97 2.76 -17.38 5.46
CA GLY A 97 3.48 -18.61 5.81
C GLY A 97 4.94 -18.41 6.24
N VAL A 98 5.38 -17.17 6.48
CA VAL A 98 6.72 -16.87 7.02
C VAL A 98 6.77 -17.17 8.52
N VAL A 99 5.69 -16.91 9.25
CA VAL A 99 5.58 -17.16 10.68
C VAL A 99 4.65 -18.35 10.94
N ASP A 100 5.09 -19.26 11.79
CA ASP A 100 4.28 -20.30 12.42
C ASP A 100 3.67 -19.68 13.69
N HIS A 101 2.44 -19.17 13.58
CA HIS A 101 1.70 -18.59 14.70
C HIS A 101 1.06 -19.66 15.62
N ASP A 102 1.02 -20.92 15.19
CA ASP A 102 0.53 -22.04 16.01
C ASP A 102 1.62 -22.57 16.95
N ALA A 103 2.88 -22.17 16.74
CA ALA A 103 3.99 -22.43 17.64
C ALA A 103 3.91 -21.62 18.94
N ASP A 104 4.45 -22.19 20.02
CA ASP A 104 4.65 -21.49 21.30
C ASP A 104 6.13 -21.55 21.73
N PRO A 105 6.89 -20.44 21.67
CA PRO A 105 6.47 -19.14 21.12
C PRO A 105 6.37 -19.16 19.59
N PRO A 106 5.64 -18.21 18.97
CA PRO A 106 5.63 -18.01 17.52
C PRO A 106 7.04 -17.89 16.96
N ARG A 107 7.26 -18.44 15.77
CA ARG A 107 8.60 -18.56 15.18
C ARG A 107 8.57 -18.56 13.66
N ILE A 108 9.71 -18.30 13.06
CA ILE A 108 9.88 -18.35 11.61
C ILE A 108 9.73 -19.79 11.10
N ASN A 109 8.88 -19.96 10.07
CA ASN A 109 8.50 -21.21 9.44
C ASN A 109 9.31 -21.49 8.16
N GLY A 110 10.61 -21.74 8.31
CA GLY A 110 11.50 -22.05 7.21
C GLY A 110 12.88 -21.42 7.40
N ASP A 111 13.69 -21.47 6.34
CA ASP A 111 15.04 -20.94 6.31
C ASP A 111 15.07 -19.56 5.64
N TYR A 112 14.44 -18.58 6.29
CA TYR A 112 14.45 -17.19 5.82
C TYR A 112 15.72 -16.48 6.28
N VAL A 113 16.27 -15.66 5.39
CA VAL A 113 17.47 -14.86 5.66
C VAL A 113 17.07 -13.39 5.63
N ARG A 114 17.28 -12.68 6.74
CA ARG A 114 17.01 -11.25 6.86
C ARG A 114 17.77 -10.47 5.80
N ASP A 115 17.05 -9.60 5.08
CA ASP A 115 17.62 -8.75 4.04
C ASP A 115 16.93 -7.38 4.02
N GLU A 116 17.49 -6.42 4.76
CA GLU A 116 16.98 -5.03 4.76
C GLU A 116 17.38 -4.27 3.50
N GLU A 117 18.44 -4.69 2.81
CA GLU A 117 18.87 -4.02 1.59
C GLU A 117 17.86 -4.31 0.47
N GLU A 118 17.32 -5.53 0.40
CA GLU A 118 16.26 -5.86 -0.56
C GLU A 118 15.03 -4.94 -0.41
N GLN A 119 14.57 -4.67 0.81
CA GLN A 119 13.49 -3.68 1.04
C GLN A 119 13.88 -2.29 0.54
N ALA A 120 15.11 -1.84 0.82
CA ALA A 120 15.58 -0.51 0.42
C ALA A 120 15.74 -0.38 -1.10
N VAL A 121 16.18 -1.43 -1.79
CA VAL A 121 16.26 -1.49 -3.26
C VAL A 121 14.85 -1.44 -3.86
N TYR A 122 13.96 -2.31 -3.39
CA TYR A 122 12.57 -2.35 -3.85
C TYR A 122 11.86 -1.00 -3.66
N LEU A 123 12.07 -0.34 -2.51
CA LEU A 123 11.53 1.00 -2.26
C LEU A 123 11.97 2.00 -3.32
N ARG A 124 13.27 2.07 -3.63
CA ARG A 124 13.80 3.02 -4.64
C ARG A 124 13.27 2.70 -6.03
N GLU A 125 13.23 1.42 -6.40
CA GLU A 125 12.72 0.99 -7.70
C GLU A 125 11.25 1.36 -7.89
N MET A 126 10.41 1.07 -6.89
CA MET A 126 8.98 1.37 -6.97
C MET A 126 8.71 2.87 -6.95
N LEU A 127 9.43 3.66 -6.13
CA LEU A 127 9.31 5.12 -6.17
C LEU A 127 9.69 5.69 -7.54
N ALA A 128 10.72 5.15 -8.21
CA ALA A 128 11.06 5.56 -9.57
C ALA A 128 9.97 5.20 -10.58
N VAL A 129 9.39 3.99 -10.48
CA VAL A 129 8.23 3.59 -11.32
C VAL A 129 7.05 4.54 -11.10
N PHE A 130 6.73 4.86 -9.85
CA PHE A 130 5.63 5.74 -9.50
C PHE A 130 5.83 7.16 -10.03
N ASP A 131 7.03 7.72 -9.90
CA ASP A 131 7.38 9.03 -10.45
C ASP A 131 7.27 9.05 -11.98
N GLU A 132 7.84 8.04 -12.66
CA GLU A 132 7.79 7.93 -14.13
C GLU A 132 6.38 7.77 -14.70
N GLU A 133 5.50 7.04 -14.00
CA GLU A 133 4.12 6.84 -14.43
C GLU A 133 3.17 7.97 -13.99
N GLY A 134 3.61 8.88 -13.13
CA GLY A 134 2.80 10.01 -12.65
C GLY A 134 1.82 9.66 -11.54
N VAL A 135 2.18 8.71 -10.67
CA VAL A 135 1.48 8.48 -9.39
C VAL A 135 1.70 9.70 -8.49
N ASP A 136 0.61 10.28 -7.98
CA ASP A 136 0.64 11.53 -7.23
C ASP A 136 1.27 11.34 -5.83
N THR A 137 0.91 10.26 -5.14
CA THR A 137 1.37 9.96 -3.79
C THR A 137 1.51 8.45 -3.59
N ALA A 138 2.51 8.01 -2.83
CA ALA A 138 2.71 6.61 -2.49
C ALA A 138 2.95 6.40 -0.99
N PHE A 139 2.31 5.39 -0.41
CA PHE A 139 2.39 5.05 1.01
C PHE A 139 2.99 3.67 1.19
N TRP A 140 4.17 3.63 1.82
CA TRP A 140 4.78 2.38 2.20
C TRP A 140 3.99 1.74 3.33
N PHE A 141 3.56 0.51 3.13
CA PHE A 141 3.00 -0.34 4.17
C PHE A 141 4.20 -0.99 4.86
N THR A 142 4.61 -0.67 6.09
CA THR A 142 4.09 0.29 7.09
C THR A 142 5.25 0.94 7.87
N PHE A 143 4.96 1.67 8.96
CA PHE A 143 6.01 2.17 9.87
C PHE A 143 6.73 1.04 10.63
N ALA A 144 6.01 0.10 11.25
CA ALA A 144 6.57 -1.02 12.01
C ALA A 144 5.58 -2.20 12.06
N GLY A 145 6.10 -3.43 12.19
CA GLY A 145 5.29 -4.62 12.49
C GLY A 145 5.07 -4.76 13.98
N TYR A 146 4.03 -4.12 14.51
CA TYR A 146 3.80 -4.11 15.96
C TYR A 146 3.50 -5.48 16.57
N GLU A 147 3.10 -6.45 15.76
CA GLU A 147 2.85 -7.85 16.16
C GLU A 147 4.03 -8.78 15.84
N ASP A 148 5.05 -8.27 15.15
CA ASP A 148 6.19 -9.01 14.62
C ASP A 148 7.51 -8.41 15.16
N PRO A 149 7.83 -8.61 16.45
CA PRO A 149 9.03 -8.04 17.04
C PRO A 149 10.32 -8.63 16.46
N HIS A 150 11.35 -7.81 16.45
CA HIS A 150 12.70 -8.20 16.09
C HIS A 150 13.34 -9.06 17.19
N HIS A 151 14.15 -10.02 16.77
CA HIS A 151 14.92 -10.85 17.68
C HIS A 151 16.31 -11.17 17.11
N ALA A 152 17.31 -11.29 17.99
CA ALA A 152 18.69 -11.58 17.57
C ALA A 152 18.90 -13.02 17.06
N ASP A 153 18.12 -13.97 17.58
CA ASP A 153 18.02 -15.32 17.01
C ASP A 153 17.03 -15.29 15.82
N PRO A 154 17.50 -15.57 14.58
CA PRO A 154 16.67 -15.56 13.38
C PRO A 154 15.44 -16.45 13.44
N ARG A 155 15.45 -17.51 14.27
CA ARG A 155 14.29 -18.38 14.44
C ARG A 155 13.09 -17.65 15.05
N PHE A 156 13.32 -16.60 15.83
CA PHE A 156 12.29 -15.81 16.50
C PHE A 156 12.22 -14.36 15.99
N ASP A 157 12.97 -14.01 14.93
CA ASP A 157 12.96 -12.69 14.32
C ASP A 157 11.71 -12.51 13.44
N LEU A 158 10.54 -12.33 14.08
CA LEU A 158 9.26 -12.20 13.39
C LEU A 158 9.22 -10.97 12.48
N ASP A 159 10.00 -9.94 12.81
CA ASP A 159 10.18 -8.74 11.99
C ASP A 159 10.64 -9.05 10.54
N MET A 160 11.21 -10.23 10.27
CA MET A 160 11.44 -10.67 8.89
C MET A 160 10.15 -10.74 8.07
N ALA A 161 9.01 -11.12 8.66
CA ALA A 161 7.71 -11.12 8.00
C ALA A 161 7.05 -9.73 7.93
N SER A 162 7.60 -8.74 8.62
CA SER A 162 7.09 -7.37 8.63
C SER A 162 7.52 -6.59 7.40
N TYR A 163 6.62 -5.73 6.92
CA TYR A 163 6.95 -4.72 5.92
C TYR A 163 7.50 -3.42 6.53
N GLY A 164 7.48 -3.28 7.85
CA GLY A 164 7.79 -2.03 8.55
C GLY A 164 9.16 -1.46 8.15
N VAL A 165 9.25 -0.14 7.95
CA VAL A 165 10.54 0.56 7.79
C VAL A 165 11.33 0.62 9.09
N CYS A 166 10.69 0.40 10.24
CA CYS A 166 11.30 0.26 11.54
C CYS A 166 11.06 -1.15 12.08
N ALA A 167 12.07 -1.71 12.74
CA ALA A 167 11.97 -2.93 13.53
C ALA A 167 11.45 -2.62 14.94
N LEU A 168 10.50 -3.38 15.45
CA LEU A 168 10.05 -3.30 16.84
C LEU A 168 11.02 -4.10 17.73
N MET A 169 11.70 -3.44 18.65
CA MET A 169 12.70 -4.06 19.54
C MET A 169 12.03 -4.72 20.76
N PRO A 170 12.65 -5.73 21.40
CA PRO A 170 12.07 -6.42 22.56
C PRO A 170 11.75 -5.54 23.78
N ASP A 171 12.39 -4.37 23.88
CA ASP A 171 12.15 -3.38 24.94
C ASP A 171 11.02 -2.39 24.60
N GLY A 172 10.35 -2.57 23.47
CA GLY A 172 9.31 -1.69 22.95
C GLY A 172 9.83 -0.48 22.17
N GLY A 173 11.16 -0.35 22.02
CA GLY A 173 11.77 0.65 21.15
C GLY A 173 11.53 0.34 19.67
N VAL A 174 11.76 1.34 18.80
CA VAL A 174 11.78 1.15 17.35
C VAL A 174 13.17 1.49 16.80
N ALA A 175 13.70 0.64 15.93
CA ALA A 175 14.99 0.85 15.27
C ALA A 175 14.79 1.01 13.76
N PRO A 176 15.29 2.09 13.12
CA PRO A 176 15.14 2.28 11.69
C PRO A 176 15.89 1.20 10.91
N LYS A 177 15.23 0.59 9.92
CA LYS A 177 15.84 -0.32 8.95
C LYS A 177 16.49 0.47 7.81
N ARG A 178 17.23 -0.21 6.93
CA ARG A 178 17.76 0.42 5.70
C ARG A 178 16.69 1.09 4.84
N SER A 179 15.48 0.52 4.76
CA SER A 179 14.33 1.08 4.04
C SER A 179 13.87 2.42 4.62
N PHE A 180 13.94 2.63 5.94
CA PHE A 180 13.69 3.94 6.56
C PHE A 180 14.64 5.02 6.03
N HIS A 181 15.93 4.70 5.95
CA HIS A 181 16.94 5.64 5.46
C HIS A 181 16.77 5.92 3.96
N ALA A 182 16.48 4.90 3.16
CA ALA A 182 16.19 5.07 1.73
C ALA A 182 14.95 5.94 1.51
N MET A 183 13.90 5.74 2.32
CA MET A 183 12.69 6.57 2.30
C MET A 183 12.98 8.02 2.67
N ALA A 184 13.73 8.25 3.76
CA ALA A 184 14.09 9.59 4.20
C ALA A 184 14.92 10.33 3.14
N GLU A 185 15.85 9.65 2.47
CA GLU A 185 16.62 10.20 1.36
C GLU A 185 15.72 10.59 0.18
N ALA A 186 14.84 9.69 -0.27
CA ALA A 186 13.96 9.91 -1.41
C ALA A 186 12.98 11.08 -1.20
N TYR A 187 12.40 11.22 -0.01
CA TYR A 187 11.48 12.31 0.29
C TYR A 187 12.17 13.62 0.72
N HIS A 188 13.45 13.59 1.06
CA HIS A 188 14.21 14.82 1.29
C HIS A 188 14.52 15.56 -0.01
N THR A 189 14.72 14.83 -1.11
CA THR A 189 15.03 15.38 -2.43
C THR A 189 13.78 15.73 -3.25
N ALA A 190 12.61 15.21 -2.88
CA ALA A 190 11.35 15.52 -3.51
C ALA A 190 10.99 17.02 -3.33
N THR A 191 10.92 17.76 -4.44
CA THR A 191 10.40 19.13 -4.41
C THR A 191 8.89 19.07 -4.22
N PRO A 192 8.28 19.76 -3.24
CA PRO A 192 6.84 19.70 -3.05
C PRO A 192 6.11 20.23 -4.29
N VAL A 193 5.42 19.33 -4.99
CA VAL A 193 4.49 19.71 -6.05
C VAL A 193 3.23 20.20 -5.36
N LEU A 194 3.07 21.51 -5.28
CA LEU A 194 1.83 22.13 -4.82
C LEU A 194 0.79 22.02 -5.94
N LEU A 195 -0.09 21.02 -5.91
CA LEU A 195 -1.27 21.01 -6.78
C LEU A 195 -2.47 21.66 -6.09
N VAL A 196 -2.90 22.76 -6.71
CA VAL A 196 -4.04 23.62 -6.39
C VAL A 196 -5.33 23.02 -6.98
N GLN A 197 -6.39 23.05 -6.15
CA GLN A 197 -7.84 23.07 -6.44
C GLN A 197 -8.37 22.17 -7.58
N GLY A 198 -8.98 21.04 -7.18
CA GLY A 198 -10.03 20.37 -7.93
C GLY A 198 -11.35 20.49 -7.16
N GLU A 199 -12.48 20.45 -7.84
CA GLU A 199 -13.82 20.43 -7.21
C GLU A 199 -13.96 19.14 -6.38
N ASP A 200 -14.34 19.29 -5.10
CA ASP A 200 -14.47 18.16 -4.18
C ASP A 200 -15.63 17.26 -4.64
N ALA A 201 -15.43 15.95 -4.72
CA ALA A 201 -16.40 14.94 -5.13
C ALA A 201 -17.67 15.00 -4.27
N CYS A 202 -17.54 15.40 -3.00
CA CYS A 202 -18.68 15.61 -2.10
C CYS A 202 -19.61 16.75 -2.55
N THR A 203 -19.15 17.69 -3.38
CA THR A 203 -19.96 18.79 -3.92
C THR A 203 -20.93 18.29 -5.02
N ASP A 204 -20.51 17.30 -5.80
CA ASP A 204 -21.25 16.76 -6.97
C ASP A 204 -22.30 15.69 -6.55
N VAL A 205 -22.07 14.96 -5.45
CA VAL A 205 -23.05 13.99 -4.91
C VAL A 205 -24.39 14.66 -4.53
N ALA A 206 -24.37 15.93 -4.12
CA ALA A 206 -25.58 16.69 -3.80
C ALA A 206 -26.39 17.10 -5.04
N GLU A 207 -25.75 17.31 -6.19
CA GLU A 207 -26.39 17.83 -7.42
C GLU A 207 -27.04 16.75 -8.28
N ARG A 208 -26.60 15.48 -8.17
CA ARG A 208 -27.18 14.35 -8.94
C ARG A 208 -28.59 13.91 -8.47
N ARG A 209 -29.25 14.69 -7.61
CA ARG A 209 -30.64 14.49 -7.14
C ARG A 209 -31.63 15.58 -7.58
N THR A 210 -31.23 16.52 -8.43
CA THR A 210 -32.16 17.46 -9.12
C THR A 210 -32.38 17.09 -10.57
#